data_AF-A0AAV4GMZ1-F1
#
_entry.id   AF-A0AAV4GMZ1-F1
#
_cell.length_a   1.000
_cell.length_b   1.000
_cell.length_c   1.000
_cell.angle_alpha   90.00
_cell.angle_beta   90.00
_cell.angle_gamma   90.00
#
_symmetry.space_group_name_H-M   'P 1'
#
loop_
_entity.id
_entity.type
_entity.pdbx_description
1 polymer ?
#
loop_
_entity_poly.entity_id
_entity_poly.type
_entity_poly.pdbx_seq_one_letter_code
_entity_poly.pdbx_strand_id
1 'polypeptide(L)'
;MNARSTTEDCTLGGYQVPKDTILMLNLYVMSRDEKVFPNPDEFHPERWLREGRDENEPLPHPFSLLPFGSGVRSCVGRRVAEIQMYLATIQVLQRYSLKKSDVFDIKPFVRTQLTPGPELPVMFLERARPSPKLWQTDRSYSQLAGAKCDTCASQQGRVGSSILVQLAK
;
A
#
# COMPACT_ATOMS: atom_id res chain seq x y z
N MET A 1 4.63 5.72 15.18
CA MET A 1 4.17 5.69 16.59
C MET A 1 3.04 6.69 16.73
N ASN A 2 1.85 6.24 17.14
CA ASN A 2 0.70 7.11 17.38
C ASN A 2 0.58 7.36 18.89
N ALA A 3 1.14 8.46 19.36
CA ALA A 3 1.09 8.86 20.76
C ALA A 3 0.29 10.16 20.95
N ARG A 4 -0.39 10.30 22.08
CA ARG A 4 -1.10 11.50 22.52
C ARG A 4 -0.87 11.70 24.02
N SER A 5 -0.89 12.95 24.47
CA SER A 5 -0.92 13.27 25.90
C SER A 5 -2.33 13.71 26.26
N THR A 6 -2.84 13.26 27.40
CA THR A 6 -4.10 13.77 27.96
C THR A 6 -3.91 15.22 28.41
N THR A 7 -4.91 16.07 28.15
CA THR A 7 -4.90 17.50 28.53
C THR A 7 -5.69 17.77 29.81
N GLU A 8 -6.51 16.80 30.21
CA GLU A 8 -7.36 16.77 31.40
C GLU A 8 -7.52 15.32 31.85
N ASP A 9 -8.02 15.14 33.08
CA ASP A 9 -8.38 13.82 33.58
C ASP A 9 -9.55 13.27 32.75
N CYS A 10 -9.46 12.01 32.32
CA CYS A 10 -10.49 11.38 31.50
C CYS A 10 -10.70 9.90 31.84
N THR A 11 -11.82 9.35 31.39
CA THR A 11 -12.13 7.92 31.52
C THR A 11 -11.94 7.23 30.18
N LEU A 12 -11.09 6.21 30.12
CA LEU A 12 -10.86 5.39 28.92
C LEU A 12 -11.09 3.91 29.24
N GLY A 13 -12.04 3.28 28.57
CA GLY A 13 -12.35 1.86 28.77
C GLY A 13 -12.76 1.51 30.20
N GLY A 14 -13.34 2.47 30.94
CA GLY A 14 -13.68 2.32 32.36
C GLY A 14 -12.56 2.64 33.35
N TYR A 15 -11.36 2.97 32.86
CA TYR A 15 -10.21 3.35 33.70
C TYR A 15 -10.06 4.88 33.78
N GLN A 16 -9.73 5.39 34.97
CA GLN A 16 -9.37 6.80 35.15
C GLN A 16 -7.94 7.04 34.71
N VAL A 17 -7.78 7.97 33.78
CA VAL A 17 -6.50 8.38 33.20
C VAL A 17 -6.25 9.83 33.58
N PRO A 18 -5.23 10.11 34.41
CA PRO A 18 -4.90 11.48 34.80
C PRO A 18 -4.47 12.34 33.61
N LYS A 19 -4.59 13.66 33.76
CA LYS A 19 -3.95 14.65 32.92
C LYS A 19 -2.44 14.39 32.76
N ASP A 20 -1.88 14.80 31.62
CA ASP A 20 -0.46 14.69 31.27
C ASP A 20 0.04 13.23 31.15
N THR A 21 -0.88 12.28 30.96
CA THR A 21 -0.57 10.88 30.69
C THR A 21 -0.33 10.65 29.20
N ILE A 22 0.79 10.02 28.86
CA ILE A 22 1.11 9.63 27.48
C ILE A 22 0.42 8.31 27.12
N LEU A 23 -0.49 8.39 26.17
CA LEU A 23 -1.19 7.25 25.58
C LEU A 23 -0.56 6.88 24.25
N MET A 24 -0.17 5.61 24.11
CA MET A 24 0.40 5.07 22.86
C MET A 24 -0.52 4.01 22.27
N LEU A 25 -0.93 4.21 21.02
CA LEU A 25 -1.68 3.21 20.26
C LEU A 25 -0.72 2.20 19.65
N ASN A 26 -0.85 0.94 20.06
CA ASN A 26 -0.09 -0.16 19.49
C ASN A 26 -0.82 -0.74 18.27
N LEU A 27 -0.59 -0.13 17.11
CA LEU A 27 -1.21 -0.56 15.85
C LEU A 27 -0.87 -2.01 15.47
N TYR A 28 0.32 -2.50 15.85
CA TYR A 28 0.74 -3.87 15.53
C TYR A 28 -0.16 -4.90 16.22
N VAL A 29 -0.42 -4.69 17.51
CA VAL A 29 -1.32 -5.54 18.31
C VAL A 29 -2.77 -5.35 17.87
N MET A 30 -3.22 -4.10 17.66
CA MET A 30 -4.59 -3.83 17.20
C MET A 30 -4.91 -4.52 15.87
N SER A 31 -3.97 -4.52 14.93
CA SER A 31 -4.14 -5.20 13.63
C SER A 31 -4.21 -6.72 13.72
N ARG A 32 -3.86 -7.29 14.89
CA ARG A 32 -3.80 -8.73 15.17
C ARG A 32 -4.84 -9.22 16.17
N ASP A 33 -5.77 -8.36 16.56
CA ASP A 33 -6.86 -8.77 17.44
C ASP A 33 -7.89 -9.59 16.63
N GLU A 34 -7.94 -10.90 16.88
CA GLU A 34 -8.86 -11.84 16.23
C GLU A 34 -10.34 -11.46 16.42
N LYS A 35 -10.68 -10.75 17.49
CA LYS A 35 -12.05 -10.28 17.74
C LYS A 35 -12.49 -9.23 16.74
N VAL A 36 -11.53 -8.51 16.17
CA VAL A 36 -11.75 -7.41 15.21
C VAL A 36 -11.40 -7.86 13.78
N PHE A 37 -10.36 -8.68 13.65
CA PHE A 37 -9.84 -9.18 12.38
C PHE A 37 -9.75 -10.71 12.44
N PRO A 38 -10.80 -11.44 11.99
CA PRO A 38 -10.73 -12.90 11.87
C PRO A 38 -9.57 -13.31 10.97
N ASN A 39 -8.78 -14.32 11.35
CA ASN A 39 -7.56 -14.75 10.66
C ASN A 39 -6.58 -13.58 10.39
N PRO A 40 -6.09 -12.89 11.44
CA PRO A 40 -5.35 -11.64 11.29
C PRO A 40 -3.96 -11.80 10.68
N ASP A 41 -3.38 -13.00 10.76
CA ASP A 41 -2.06 -13.30 10.21
C ASP A 41 -2.12 -13.67 8.71
N GLU A 42 -3.31 -13.80 8.15
CA GLU A 42 -3.51 -14.08 6.73
C GLU A 42 -3.72 -12.78 5.92
N PHE A 43 -3.10 -12.72 4.73
CA PHE A 43 -3.26 -11.57 3.83
C PHE A 43 -4.60 -11.64 3.08
N HIS A 44 -5.61 -10.96 3.63
CA HIS A 44 -6.97 -10.88 3.08
C HIS A 44 -7.36 -9.43 2.72
N PRO A 45 -7.01 -8.93 1.51
CA PRO A 45 -7.42 -7.60 1.05
C PRO A 45 -8.95 -7.39 0.99
N GLU A 46 -9.69 -8.46 0.71
CA GLU A 46 -11.13 -8.45 0.48
C GLU A 46 -11.91 -7.98 1.71
N ARG A 47 -11.34 -8.12 2.92
CA ARG A 47 -11.96 -7.65 4.17
C ARG A 47 -12.22 -6.15 4.24
N TRP A 48 -11.66 -5.37 3.31
CA TRP A 48 -11.87 -3.93 3.22
C TRP A 48 -12.89 -3.54 2.16
N LEU A 49 -13.33 -4.50 1.33
CA LEU A 49 -14.36 -4.29 0.31
C LEU A 49 -15.73 -4.18 0.97
N ARG A 50 -16.55 -3.25 0.47
CA ARG A 50 -17.93 -3.05 0.94
C ARG A 50 -18.95 -3.73 0.04
N GLU A 51 -18.63 -3.88 -1.24
CA GLU A 51 -19.48 -4.50 -2.23
C GLU A 51 -19.23 -6.01 -2.29
N GLY A 52 -20.28 -6.81 -2.47
CA GLY A 52 -20.18 -8.27 -2.64
C GLY A 52 -19.82 -9.05 -1.37
N ARG A 53 -19.99 -8.45 -0.19
CA ARG A 53 -19.64 -9.08 1.08
C ARG A 53 -20.75 -10.01 1.58
N ASP A 54 -20.35 -11.13 2.18
CA ASP A 54 -21.23 -11.96 3.00
C ASP A 54 -21.75 -11.14 4.20
N GLU A 55 -23.06 -11.20 4.45
CA GLU A 55 -23.72 -10.56 5.58
C GLU A 55 -23.18 -11.01 6.94
N ASN A 56 -22.54 -12.19 6.97
CA ASN A 56 -21.93 -12.77 8.17
C ASN A 56 -20.51 -12.26 8.45
N GLU A 57 -19.88 -11.48 7.55
CA GLU A 57 -18.55 -10.94 7.77
C GLU A 57 -18.58 -9.49 8.30
N PRO A 58 -18.29 -9.25 9.60
CA PRO A 58 -18.36 -7.92 10.18
C PRO A 58 -17.32 -6.97 9.54
N LEU A 59 -17.77 -5.76 9.20
CA LEU A 59 -16.88 -4.70 8.74
C LEU A 59 -16.05 -4.19 9.92
N PRO A 60 -14.70 -4.20 9.85
CA PRO A 60 -13.89 -3.61 10.89
C PRO A 60 -14.28 -2.14 11.09
N HIS A 61 -14.41 -1.73 12.35
CA HIS A 61 -14.72 -0.34 12.68
C HIS A 61 -13.63 0.59 12.10
N PRO A 62 -13.96 1.80 11.62
CA PRO A 62 -12.96 2.69 11.00
C PRO A 62 -11.78 3.07 11.91
N PHE A 63 -11.94 2.94 13.23
CA PHE A 63 -10.87 3.18 14.22
C PHE A 63 -10.12 1.91 14.65
N SER A 64 -10.47 0.74 14.11
CA SER A 64 -9.77 -0.53 14.38
C SER A 64 -8.34 -0.53 13.83
N LEU A 65 -8.04 0.28 12.80
CA LEU A 65 -6.70 0.42 12.25
C LEU A 65 -6.48 1.87 11.77
N LEU A 66 -5.41 2.51 12.25
CA LEU A 66 -5.13 3.92 11.98
C LEU A 66 -3.69 4.13 11.48
N PRO A 67 -3.33 3.62 10.29
CA PRO A 67 -1.95 3.62 9.79
C PRO A 67 -1.41 5.05 9.57
N PHE A 68 -2.30 6.00 9.25
CA PHE A 68 -1.98 7.42 9.08
C PHE A 68 -2.45 8.29 10.26
N GLY A 69 -2.86 7.67 11.36
CA GLY A 69 -3.48 8.38 12.50
C GLY A 69 -4.86 8.95 12.14
N SER A 70 -5.39 9.79 13.04
CA SER A 70 -6.68 10.47 12.88
C SER A 70 -6.66 11.88 13.47
N GLY A 71 -7.64 12.70 13.07
CA GLY A 71 -7.79 14.09 13.46
C GLY A 71 -6.81 15.05 12.80
N VAL A 72 -6.70 16.26 13.36
CA VAL A 72 -5.87 17.36 12.84
C VAL A 72 -4.36 17.08 12.87
N ARG A 73 -3.93 16.07 13.64
CA ARG A 73 -2.54 15.58 13.71
C ARG A 73 -2.37 14.23 13.01
N SER A 74 -3.24 13.91 12.05
CA SER A 74 -3.03 12.79 11.14
C SER A 74 -1.88 13.07 10.17
N CYS A 75 -1.40 12.05 9.47
CA CYS A 75 -0.28 12.17 8.55
C CYS A 75 -0.61 13.16 7.43
N VAL A 76 0.09 14.30 7.41
CA VAL A 76 -0.04 15.32 6.35
C VAL A 76 0.29 14.74 4.96
N GLY A 77 1.18 13.75 4.91
CA GLY A 77 1.60 13.07 3.69
C GLY A 77 0.68 11.93 3.25
N ARG A 78 -0.45 11.67 3.92
CA ARG A 78 -1.32 10.51 3.65
C ARG A 78 -1.66 10.39 2.16
N ARG A 79 -2.12 11.47 1.53
CA ARG A 79 -2.55 11.45 0.12
C ARG A 79 -1.39 11.17 -0.83
N VAL A 80 -0.23 11.76 -0.55
CA VAL A 80 0.98 11.54 -1.35
C VAL A 80 1.44 10.08 -1.21
N ALA A 81 1.47 9.55 0.01
CA ALA A 81 1.84 8.16 0.28
C ALA A 81 0.88 7.16 -0.40
N GLU A 82 -0.44 7.38 -0.28
CA GLU A 82 -1.46 6.55 -0.95
C GLU A 82 -1.21 6.48 -2.46
N ILE A 83 -1.04 7.64 -3.12
CA ILE A 83 -0.78 7.71 -4.57
C ILE A 83 0.53 7.01 -4.94
N GLN A 84 1.61 7.25 -4.20
CA GLN A 84 2.90 6.61 -4.45
C GLN A 84 2.83 5.10 -4.31
N MET A 85 2.15 4.59 -3.27
CA MET A 85 1.95 3.15 -3.09
C MET A 85 1.14 2.53 -4.23
N TYR A 86 0.06 3.18 -4.67
CA TYR A 86 -0.73 2.69 -5.81
C TYR A 86 0.09 2.66 -7.09
N LEU A 87 0.78 3.74 -7.43
CA LEU A 87 1.60 3.81 -8.64
C LEU A 87 2.75 2.80 -8.61
N ALA A 88 3.47 2.68 -7.49
CA ALA A 88 4.53 1.70 -7.34
C ALA A 88 4.01 0.27 -7.51
N THR A 89 2.89 -0.06 -6.85
CA THR A 89 2.27 -1.38 -6.92
C THR A 89 1.84 -1.71 -8.35
N ILE A 90 1.14 -0.80 -9.02
CA ILE A 90 0.71 -0.96 -10.42
C ILE A 90 1.92 -1.19 -11.33
N GLN A 91 2.97 -0.37 -11.21
CA GLN A 91 4.16 -0.50 -12.04
C GLN A 91 4.91 -1.82 -11.82
N VAL A 92 5.02 -2.27 -10.57
CA VAL A 92 5.64 -3.56 -10.24
C VAL A 92 4.80 -4.70 -10.83
N LEU A 93 3.48 -4.70 -10.62
CA LEU A 93 2.60 -5.77 -11.08
C LEU A 93 2.46 -5.82 -12.62
N GLN A 94 2.57 -4.68 -13.30
CA GLN A 94 2.51 -4.63 -14.77
C GLN A 94 3.77 -5.19 -15.43
N ARG A 95 4.94 -4.99 -14.81
CA ARG A 95 6.25 -5.32 -15.41
C ARG A 95 6.85 -6.61 -14.88
N TYR A 96 6.50 -7.00 -13.66
CA TYR A 96 7.15 -8.11 -12.97
C TYR A 96 6.13 -9.10 -12.39
N SER A 97 6.55 -10.35 -12.32
CA SER A 97 5.99 -11.37 -11.44
C SER A 97 6.91 -11.53 -10.24
N LEU A 98 6.36 -11.51 -9.02
CA LEU A 98 7.15 -11.63 -7.80
C LEU A 98 7.20 -13.11 -7.38
N LYS A 99 8.40 -13.63 -7.15
CA LYS A 99 8.62 -14.97 -6.59
C LYS A 99 9.36 -14.87 -5.27
N LYS A 100 8.77 -15.42 -4.21
CA LYS A 100 9.45 -15.57 -2.92
C LYS A 100 10.50 -16.69 -3.01
N SER A 101 11.58 -16.56 -2.23
CA SER A 101 12.53 -17.67 -2.08
C SER A 101 11.95 -18.81 -1.23
N ASP A 102 12.59 -19.98 -1.30
CA ASP A 102 12.16 -21.17 -0.55
C ASP A 102 12.25 -20.95 0.96
N VAL A 103 13.22 -20.15 1.41
CA VAL A 103 13.31 -19.66 2.79
C VAL A 103 12.65 -18.28 2.88
N PHE A 104 11.52 -18.20 3.57
CA PHE A 104 10.75 -16.96 3.69
C PHE A 104 10.34 -16.72 5.15
N ASP A 105 11.34 -16.51 6.02
CA ASP A 105 11.15 -16.12 7.42
C ASP A 105 11.51 -14.64 7.57
N ILE A 106 10.52 -13.76 7.41
CA ILE A 106 10.71 -12.31 7.56
C ILE A 106 10.22 -11.90 8.95
N LYS A 107 11.16 -11.47 9.79
CA LYS A 107 10.83 -10.97 11.12
C LYS A 107 10.61 -9.46 11.09
N PRO A 108 9.59 -8.94 11.77
CA PRO A 108 9.43 -7.52 11.95
C PRO A 108 10.59 -6.97 12.78
N PHE A 109 11.11 -5.83 12.36
CA PHE A 109 12.17 -5.10 13.05
C PHE A 109 11.73 -3.65 13.25
N VAL A 110 11.98 -3.10 14.44
CA VAL A 110 11.58 -1.73 14.77
C VAL A 110 12.80 -0.81 14.73
N ARG A 111 12.83 0.08 13.75
CA ARG A 111 13.88 1.10 13.55
C ARG A 111 13.19 2.44 13.31
N THR A 112 12.62 3.02 14.36
CA THR A 112 11.67 4.16 14.33
C THR A 112 10.31 3.83 13.69
N GLN A 113 10.31 3.04 12.62
CA GLN A 113 9.14 2.42 12.01
C GLN A 113 9.24 0.90 12.10
N LEU A 114 8.10 0.23 11.93
CA LEU A 114 8.07 -1.22 11.75
C LEU A 114 8.44 -1.52 10.30
N THR A 115 9.56 -2.22 10.12
CA THR A 115 10.06 -2.64 8.80
C THR A 115 10.28 -4.15 8.80
N PRO A 116 10.36 -4.80 7.64
CA PRO A 116 10.98 -6.12 7.60
C PRO A 116 12.45 -6.04 8.07
N GLY A 117 13.02 -7.19 8.40
CA GLY A 117 14.47 -7.34 8.54
C GLY A 117 15.22 -6.87 7.29
N PRO A 118 16.56 -6.72 7.37
CA PRO A 118 17.36 -6.16 6.28
C PRO A 118 17.31 -6.97 4.98
N GLU A 119 17.00 -8.26 5.07
CA GLU A 119 16.91 -9.16 3.92
C GLU A 119 15.45 -9.44 3.58
N LEU A 120 15.07 -9.13 2.34
CA LEU A 120 13.77 -9.47 1.77
C LEU A 120 13.98 -10.45 0.61
N PRO A 121 13.78 -11.77 0.82
CA PRO A 121 14.10 -12.79 -0.16
C PRO A 121 13.01 -12.91 -1.24
N VAL A 122 12.91 -11.87 -2.07
CA VAL A 122 11.94 -11.74 -3.19
C VAL A 122 12.70 -11.48 -4.50
N MET A 123 12.36 -12.25 -5.52
CA MET A 123 12.87 -12.11 -6.89
C MET A 123 11.82 -11.46 -7.79
N PHE A 124 12.28 -10.55 -8.65
CA PHE A 124 11.48 -9.91 -9.69
C PHE A 124 11.74 -10.62 -11.01
N LEU A 125 10.74 -11.31 -11.53
CA LEU A 125 10.80 -11.97 -12.83
C LEU A 125 10.11 -11.07 -13.85
N GLU A 126 10.72 -10.79 -14.99
CA GLU A 126 10.05 -9.99 -16.03
C GLU A 126 8.75 -10.69 -16.47
N ARG A 127 7.66 -9.92 -16.49
CA ARG A 127 6.39 -10.37 -17.03
C ARG A 127 6.43 -10.12 -18.53
N ALA A 128 6.11 -11.14 -19.33
CA ALA A 128 5.87 -10.94 -20.75
C ALA A 128 4.83 -9.83 -20.92
N ARG A 129 5.21 -8.72 -21.56
CA ARG A 129 4.27 -7.62 -21.82
C ARG A 129 3.04 -8.20 -22.50
N PRO A 130 1.82 -8.01 -21.98
CA PRO A 130 0.65 -8.11 -22.82
C PRO A 130 0.91 -7.19 -24.02
N SER A 131 0.78 -7.71 -25.24
CA SER A 131 0.88 -6.88 -26.44
C SER A 131 0.00 -5.63 -26.24
N PRO A 132 0.43 -4.42 -26.62
CA PRO A 132 -0.32 -3.20 -26.39
C PRO A 132 -1.62 -3.22 -27.20
N LYS A 133 -2.64 -3.90 -26.68
CA LYS A 133 -4.00 -3.94 -27.22
C LYS A 133 -5.01 -3.28 -26.27
N LEU A 134 -4.55 -2.67 -25.17
CA LEU A 134 -5.42 -2.10 -24.12
C LEU A 134 -5.58 -0.57 -24.15
N TRP A 135 -5.12 0.11 -25.20
CA TRP A 135 -5.46 1.52 -25.45
C TRP A 135 -6.19 1.73 -26.79
N GLN A 136 -6.60 0.66 -27.47
CA GLN A 136 -7.58 0.79 -28.56
C GLN A 136 -8.91 1.16 -27.90
N THR A 137 -9.06 2.47 -27.71
CA THR A 137 -10.19 3.13 -27.10
C THR A 137 -11.48 2.59 -27.70
N ASP A 138 -12.45 2.28 -26.82
CA ASP A 138 -13.84 2.17 -27.22
C ASP A 138 -14.19 3.38 -28.08
N ARG A 139 -14.80 3.08 -29.22
CA ARG A 139 -15.05 3.95 -30.37
C ARG A 139 -15.99 5.15 -30.09
N SER A 140 -16.22 5.51 -28.84
CA SER A 140 -17.12 6.58 -28.42
C SER A 140 -16.41 7.90 -28.05
N TYR A 141 -15.10 7.89 -27.77
CA TYR A 141 -14.34 9.12 -27.45
C TYR A 141 -13.60 9.75 -28.65
N SER A 142 -13.57 9.08 -29.81
CA SER A 142 -12.94 9.58 -31.04
C SER A 142 -13.70 10.72 -31.71
N GLN A 143 -14.92 11.03 -31.28
CA GLN A 143 -15.71 12.14 -31.84
C GLN A 143 -15.43 13.50 -31.17
N LEU A 144 -14.72 13.54 -30.04
CA LEU A 144 -14.38 14.79 -29.34
C LEU A 144 -12.91 15.22 -29.49
N ALA A 145 -12.05 14.37 -30.05
CA ALA A 145 -10.62 14.64 -30.22
C ALA A 145 -10.22 15.03 -31.67
N GLY A 146 -11.06 15.81 -32.35
CA GLY A 146 -10.83 16.31 -33.70
C GLY A 146 -9.77 17.43 -33.81
N ALA A 147 -8.80 17.51 -32.90
CA ALA A 147 -7.68 18.45 -33.00
C ALA A 147 -6.37 17.66 -33.15
N LYS A 148 -5.90 17.53 -34.39
CA LYS A 148 -4.58 16.96 -34.70
C LYS A 148 -3.49 17.83 -34.07
N CYS A 149 -2.63 17.21 -33.27
CA CYS A 149 -1.39 17.81 -32.78
C CYS A 149 -0.25 17.32 -33.69
N ASP A 150 0.24 18.20 -34.57
CA ASP A 150 1.23 17.88 -35.62
C ASP A 150 2.68 17.73 -35.10
N THR A 151 2.91 17.74 -33.79
CA THR A 151 4.27 17.73 -33.21
C THR A 151 4.77 16.36 -32.74
N CYS A 152 3.94 15.32 -32.74
CA CYS A 152 4.33 14.00 -32.21
C CYS A 152 4.93 13.02 -33.23
N ALA A 153 5.07 13.41 -34.51
CA ALA A 153 5.52 12.50 -35.57
C ALA A 153 7.05 12.29 -35.65
N SER A 154 7.86 13.02 -34.88
CA SER A 154 9.32 13.08 -35.10
C SER A 154 10.21 12.30 -34.12
N GLN A 155 9.66 11.49 -33.19
CA GLN A 155 10.49 10.72 -32.24
C GLN A 155 10.25 9.20 -32.21
N GLN A 156 9.76 8.61 -33.29
CA GLN A 156 9.87 7.17 -33.51
C GLN A 156 11.13 6.86 -34.32
N GLY A 157 12.27 6.75 -33.63
CA GLY A 157 13.52 6.38 -34.27
C GLY A 157 14.67 6.22 -33.29
N ARG A 158 14.77 5.04 -32.64
CA ARG A 158 16.02 4.34 -32.28
C ARG A 158 15.69 3.06 -31.52
N VAL A 159 15.63 1.97 -32.27
CA VAL A 159 15.79 0.60 -31.76
C VAL A 159 17.29 0.34 -31.68
N GLY A 160 17.77 -0.18 -30.55
CA GLY A 160 19.09 -0.80 -30.43
C GLY A 160 20.02 -0.17 -29.40
N SER A 161 20.15 -0.80 -28.24
CA SER A 161 21.46 -1.17 -27.65
C SER A 161 21.24 -1.98 -26.37
N SER A 162 21.91 -3.12 -26.31
CA SER A 162 22.02 -3.95 -25.11
C SER A 162 22.70 -3.18 -24.00
N ILE A 163 22.17 -3.25 -22.77
CA ILE A 163 22.95 -2.92 -21.58
C ILE A 163 23.24 -4.23 -20.86
N LEU A 164 24.44 -4.74 -21.16
CA LEU A 164 25.17 -5.66 -20.30
C LEU A 164 25.60 -4.88 -19.06
N VAL A 165 25.07 -5.23 -17.89
CA VAL A 165 25.65 -4.81 -16.62
C VAL A 165 26.70 -5.85 -16.24
N GLN A 166 27.96 -5.57 -16.60
CA GLN A 166 29.11 -6.27 -16.04
C GLN A 166 29.29 -5.84 -14.59
N LEU A 167 29.12 -6.79 -13.67
CA LEU A 167 29.65 -6.73 -12.31
C LEU A 167 31.17 -6.89 -12.39
N ALA A 168 31.90 -5.86 -11.98
CA ALA A 168 33.30 -5.98 -11.60
C ALA A 168 33.39 -6.00 -10.07
N LYS A 169 34.31 -6.84 -9.60
CA LYS A 169 34.60 -7.24 -8.22
C LYS A 169 34.99 -6.08 -7.30
#